data_AF-G2Q0C4-F1
#
_entry.id   AF-G2Q0C4-F1
#
_cell.length_a   1.000
_cell.length_b   1.000
_cell.length_c   1.000
_cell.angle_alpha   90.00
_cell.angle_beta   90.00
_cell.angle_gamma   90.00
#
_symmetry.space_group_name_H-M   'P 1'
#
loop_
_entity.id
_entity.type
_entity.pdbx_description
1 polymer ?
#
loop_
_entity_poly.entity_id
_entity_poly.type
_entity_poly.pdbx_seq_one_letter_code
_entity_poly.pdbx_strand_id
1 'polypeptide(L)'
;MTAATATRRSALSKRSLAADAMSLDRLLREGPPDGDVEGALESARLKILDQGIKSDSDGMSSLRIYVWLILLNAPMLETDAYLALIHRGASPAYSKIRNDTFRTLSTDPLFRRRVSEASLIRLLNAFAWTLHDAREVRTRDPSVASSTRRSLDQSSSRPGTGYGSDYGSPASSPAAKRARALTLTTEGSVASVTAEPGTYVQGMNVLAAPFLYAARSEAEAFVAFHQLLTKECPGYIRGAMDGVHKGLALVDKVLAIVDPKLSQHLLSKNLSAEIYAFPSVLTLCACTPPLPEVLRLWDFLFAYGPHLNILCIVAQLIMIRSKIMESPRYVNPPVTFFLC
;
A
#
# COMPACT_ATOMS: atom_id res chain seq x y z
N MET A 1 -25.85 0.27 42.35
CA MET A 1 -24.87 1.36 42.22
C MET A 1 -23.81 0.92 41.23
N THR A 2 -23.87 1.48 40.03
CA THR A 2 -23.15 1.08 38.80
C THR A 2 -21.88 1.91 38.62
N ALA A 3 -20.73 1.25 38.50
CA ALA A 3 -19.44 1.88 38.18
C ALA A 3 -18.68 1.08 37.11
N ALA A 4 -19.33 0.78 35.98
CA ALA A 4 -18.73 -0.01 34.89
C ALA A 4 -19.08 0.49 33.46
N THR A 5 -19.45 1.76 33.30
CA THR A 5 -19.95 2.30 32.01
C THR A 5 -19.39 3.68 31.64
N ALA A 6 -18.14 3.98 31.98
CA ALA A 6 -17.52 5.29 31.68
C ALA A 6 -16.19 5.24 30.90
N THR A 7 -15.92 4.18 30.12
CA THR A 7 -14.69 4.09 29.29
C THR A 7 -14.97 4.03 27.79
N ARG A 8 -16.12 4.54 27.33
CA ARG A 8 -16.40 4.74 25.90
C ARG A 8 -16.72 6.21 25.66
N ARG A 9 -15.91 6.82 24.77
CA ARG A 9 -15.95 8.18 24.21
C ARG A 9 -15.00 9.20 24.85
N SER A 10 -13.74 9.14 24.43
CA SER A 10 -12.89 10.34 24.28
C SER A 10 -11.90 10.11 23.13
N ALA A 11 -12.43 9.76 21.94
CA ALA A 11 -11.61 9.66 20.72
C ALA A 11 -11.40 11.03 20.03
N LEU A 12 -11.81 12.11 20.69
CA LEU A 12 -11.42 13.49 20.38
C LEU A 12 -10.56 13.96 21.55
N SER A 13 -9.33 13.43 21.64
CA SER A 13 -8.29 13.88 22.57
C SER A 13 -7.99 15.36 22.30
N LYS A 14 -7.57 16.08 23.35
CA LYS A 14 -7.54 17.56 23.47
C LYS A 14 -7.11 18.27 22.16
N ARG A 15 -8.05 18.97 21.52
CA ARG A 15 -7.71 19.90 20.43
C ARG A 15 -6.77 20.98 20.95
N SER A 16 -5.62 21.12 20.30
CA SER A 16 -4.70 22.22 20.56
C SER A 16 -5.16 23.46 19.81
N LEU A 17 -5.78 24.41 20.52
CA LEU A 17 -6.22 25.69 19.93
C LEU A 17 -5.05 26.46 19.29
N ALA A 18 -3.86 26.34 19.87
CA ALA A 18 -2.64 26.95 19.34
C ALA A 18 -2.23 26.33 17.99
N ALA A 19 -2.20 24.99 17.89
CA ALA A 19 -1.90 24.31 16.63
C ALA A 19 -3.00 24.54 15.58
N ASP A 20 -4.26 24.58 16.00
CA ASP A 20 -5.40 24.84 15.12
C ASP A 20 -5.34 26.23 14.48
N ALA A 21 -4.81 27.24 15.18
CA ALA A 21 -4.59 28.58 14.65
C ALA A 21 -3.41 28.68 13.65
N MET A 22 -2.48 27.72 13.65
CA MET A 22 -1.34 27.69 12.74
C MET A 22 -1.72 27.11 11.37
N SER A 23 -1.04 27.56 10.31
CA SER A 23 -1.10 26.88 9.01
C SER A 23 -0.28 25.58 9.06
N LEU A 24 -0.58 24.63 8.16
CA LEU A 24 0.19 23.38 8.08
C LEU A 24 1.69 23.65 7.83
N ASP A 25 2.02 24.57 6.92
CA ASP A 25 3.40 25.02 6.65
C ASP A 25 4.12 25.51 7.92
N ARG A 26 3.43 26.37 8.68
CA ARG A 26 3.98 26.95 9.91
C ARG A 26 4.19 25.88 10.98
N LEU A 27 3.25 24.95 11.12
CA LEU A 27 3.36 23.84 12.08
C LEU A 27 4.54 22.92 11.76
N LEU A 28 4.79 22.62 10.48
CA LEU A 28 5.95 21.83 10.07
C LEU A 28 7.27 22.57 10.29
N ARG A 29 7.30 23.88 10.07
CA ARG A 29 8.52 24.68 10.16
C ARG A 29 8.89 25.07 11.59
N GLU A 30 7.92 25.48 12.40
CA GLU A 30 8.13 25.94 13.78
C GLU A 30 8.03 24.80 14.80
N GLY A 31 7.41 23.68 14.41
CA GLY A 31 7.16 22.55 15.29
C GLY A 31 5.88 22.72 16.12
N PRO A 32 5.60 21.74 17.00
CA PRO A 32 4.41 21.75 17.84
C PRO A 32 4.45 22.91 18.85
N PRO A 33 3.41 23.75 18.96
CA PRO A 33 3.34 24.80 19.96
C PRO A 33 3.38 24.18 21.36
N ASP A 34 4.14 24.81 22.26
CA ASP A 34 4.31 24.37 23.66
C ASP A 34 4.83 22.93 23.81
N GLY A 35 5.39 22.34 22.75
CA GLY A 35 5.81 20.94 22.73
C GLY A 35 4.68 19.91 22.63
N ASP A 36 3.43 20.35 22.37
CA ASP A 36 2.27 19.46 22.23
C ASP A 36 2.25 18.73 20.88
N VAL A 37 3.01 17.63 20.81
CA VAL A 37 3.13 16.79 19.60
C VAL A 37 1.80 16.15 19.22
N GLU A 38 1.04 15.63 20.20
CA GLU A 38 -0.22 14.91 19.92
C GLU A 38 -1.27 15.87 19.33
N GLY A 39 -1.46 17.03 19.97
CA GLY A 39 -2.38 18.06 19.48
C GLY A 39 -1.96 18.65 18.13
N ALA A 40 -0.65 18.83 17.90
CA ALA A 40 -0.13 19.24 16.61
C ALA A 40 -0.38 18.21 15.51
N LEU A 41 -0.13 16.93 15.77
CA LEU A 41 -0.39 15.85 14.81
C LEU A 41 -1.88 15.76 14.47
N GLU A 42 -2.76 15.87 15.46
CA GLU A 42 -4.21 15.87 15.22
C GLU A 42 -4.64 17.08 14.38
N SER A 43 -4.13 18.27 14.71
CA SER A 43 -4.38 19.48 13.92
C SER A 43 -3.89 19.34 12.48
N ALA A 44 -2.71 18.74 12.27
CA ALA A 44 -2.18 18.45 10.94
C ALA A 44 -3.09 17.50 10.16
N ARG A 45 -3.56 16.40 10.77
CA ARG A 45 -4.49 15.45 10.13
C ARG A 45 -5.80 16.12 9.70
N LEU A 46 -6.37 16.95 10.58
CA LEU A 46 -7.60 17.68 10.27
C LEU A 46 -7.39 18.68 9.13
N LYS A 47 -6.27 19.42 9.13
CA LYS A 47 -5.92 20.35 8.03
C LYS A 47 -5.72 19.62 6.70
N ILE A 48 -5.09 18.44 6.72
CA ILE A 48 -4.94 17.61 5.50
C ILE A 48 -6.31 17.17 4.97
N LEU A 49 -7.24 16.78 5.85
CA LEU A 49 -8.59 16.37 5.44
C LEU A 49 -9.43 17.54 4.89
N ASP A 50 -9.39 18.69 5.56
CA ASP A 50 -10.21 19.86 5.25
C ASP A 50 -9.67 20.66 4.06
N GLN A 51 -8.34 20.88 4.02
CA GLN A 51 -7.70 21.82 3.09
C GLN A 51 -6.81 21.11 2.06
N GLY A 52 -6.41 19.86 2.32
CA GLY A 52 -5.38 19.18 1.55
C GLY A 52 -3.98 19.82 1.71
N ILE A 53 -2.98 19.18 1.10
CA ILE A 53 -1.65 19.76 1.00
C ILE A 53 -1.58 20.64 -0.26
N LYS A 54 -1.30 21.94 -0.06
CA LYS A 54 -1.15 22.90 -1.16
C LYS A 54 -0.15 22.40 -2.19
N SER A 55 -0.58 22.34 -3.44
CA SER A 55 0.18 21.79 -4.57
C SER A 55 -0.09 22.58 -5.86
N ASP A 56 0.82 22.52 -6.82
CA ASP A 56 0.59 23.04 -8.18
C ASP A 56 -0.27 22.09 -9.04
N SER A 57 -0.44 22.43 -10.33
CA SER A 57 -1.25 21.64 -11.29
C SER A 57 -0.73 20.22 -11.50
N ASP A 58 0.56 20.00 -11.26
CA ASP A 58 1.21 18.70 -11.44
C ASP A 58 1.17 17.90 -10.12
N GLY A 59 0.52 18.43 -9.09
CA GLY A 59 0.45 17.80 -7.78
C GLY A 59 1.77 17.93 -7.00
N MET A 60 2.64 18.88 -7.35
CA MET A 60 3.89 19.09 -6.62
C MET A 60 3.73 20.04 -5.45
N SER A 61 4.38 19.71 -4.33
CA SER A 61 4.36 20.50 -3.11
C SER A 61 5.73 20.50 -2.46
N SER A 62 6.13 21.63 -1.87
CA SER A 62 7.34 21.73 -1.05
C SER A 62 7.19 21.04 0.32
N LEU A 63 5.97 20.71 0.73
CA LEU A 63 5.66 20.18 2.07
C LEU A 63 5.34 18.69 2.08
N ARG A 64 4.81 18.16 0.97
CA ARG A 64 4.22 16.80 0.91
C ARG A 64 5.15 15.72 1.44
N ILE A 65 6.40 15.67 0.97
CA ILE A 65 7.33 14.62 1.42
C ILE A 65 7.62 14.71 2.93
N TYR A 66 7.74 15.92 3.49
CA TYR A 66 7.97 16.10 4.92
C TYR A 66 6.74 15.70 5.74
N VAL A 67 5.54 16.03 5.27
CA VAL A 67 4.28 15.57 5.88
C VAL A 67 4.22 14.05 5.90
N TRP A 68 4.54 13.39 4.78
CA TRP A 68 4.56 11.94 4.68
C TRP A 68 5.58 11.31 5.63
N LEU A 69 6.79 11.85 5.69
CA LEU A 69 7.83 11.37 6.61
C LEU A 69 7.39 11.49 8.07
N ILE A 70 6.77 12.60 8.46
CA ILE A 70 6.25 12.80 9.82
C ILE A 70 5.14 11.79 10.13
N LEU A 71 4.16 11.64 9.24
CA LEU A 71 2.99 10.78 9.46
C LEU A 71 3.33 9.29 9.43
N LEU A 72 4.34 8.89 8.66
CA LEU A 72 4.90 7.54 8.67
C LEU A 72 5.88 7.31 9.84
N ASN A 73 6.08 8.31 10.69
CA ASN A 73 7.07 8.31 11.77
C ASN A 73 8.45 7.83 11.26
N ALA A 74 8.88 8.40 10.14
CA ALA A 74 10.11 8.00 9.48
C ALA A 74 11.33 8.51 10.25
N PRO A 75 12.32 7.63 10.53
CA PRO A 75 13.54 8.06 11.18
C PRO A 75 14.34 8.95 10.23
N MET A 76 15.22 9.76 10.82
CA MET A 76 16.26 10.42 10.03
C MET A 76 17.21 9.35 9.46
N LEU A 77 17.45 9.43 8.16
CA LEU A 77 18.40 8.58 7.47
C LEU A 77 19.59 9.42 7.03
N GLU A 78 20.77 9.08 7.51
CA GLU A 78 22.01 9.65 7.02
C GLU A 78 22.19 9.32 5.53
N THR A 79 22.48 10.33 4.72
CA THR A 79 22.66 10.16 3.27
C THR A 79 23.71 9.10 2.94
N ASP A 80 24.80 9.05 3.72
CA ASP A 80 25.87 8.06 3.54
C ASP A 80 25.39 6.62 3.76
N ALA A 81 24.41 6.41 4.65
CA ALA A 81 23.82 5.10 4.85
C ALA A 81 23.02 4.65 3.62
N TYR A 82 22.29 5.55 2.97
CA TYR A 82 21.63 5.26 1.69
C TYR A 82 22.66 5.00 0.58
N LEU A 83 23.69 5.85 0.47
CA LEU A 83 24.76 5.69 -0.53
C LEU A 83 25.52 4.38 -0.35
N ALA A 84 25.76 3.94 0.89
CA ALA A 84 26.37 2.64 1.17
C ALA A 84 25.53 1.49 0.58
N LEU A 85 24.20 1.55 0.64
CA LEU A 85 23.33 0.56 0.00
C LEU A 85 23.43 0.60 -1.53
N ILE A 86 23.57 1.79 -2.12
CA ILE A 86 23.74 1.95 -3.57
C ILE A 86 25.08 1.39 -4.04
N HIS A 87 26.17 1.68 -3.30
CA HIS A 87 27.51 1.22 -3.64
C HIS A 87 27.70 -0.31 -3.57
N ARG A 88 26.79 -1.04 -2.91
CA ARG A 88 26.77 -2.51 -2.95
C ARG A 88 26.45 -3.09 -4.32
N GLY A 89 25.91 -2.28 -5.24
CA GLY A 89 25.53 -2.74 -6.57
C GLY A 89 24.32 -3.69 -6.54
N ALA A 90 24.24 -4.60 -7.52
CA ALA A 90 23.07 -5.43 -7.76
C ALA A 90 22.73 -6.35 -6.57
N SER A 91 21.51 -6.24 -6.06
CA SER A 91 20.95 -7.16 -5.06
C SER A 91 20.53 -8.49 -5.70
N PRO A 92 20.23 -9.53 -4.89
CA PRO A 92 19.66 -10.79 -5.39
C PRO A 92 18.34 -10.62 -6.15
N ALA A 93 17.63 -9.51 -5.95
CA ALA A 93 16.37 -9.20 -6.63
C ALA A 93 16.55 -8.35 -7.91
N TYR A 94 17.76 -7.95 -8.26
CA TYR A 94 18.02 -6.96 -9.31
C TYR A 94 17.37 -7.29 -10.66
N SER A 95 17.44 -8.54 -11.11
CA SER A 95 16.82 -8.97 -12.37
C SER A 95 15.28 -8.83 -12.35
N LYS A 96 14.63 -9.13 -11.23
CA LYS A 96 13.18 -8.95 -11.07
C LYS A 96 12.81 -7.47 -11.07
N ILE A 97 13.59 -6.65 -10.37
CA ILE A 97 13.43 -5.19 -10.34
C ILE A 97 13.51 -4.63 -11.76
N ARG A 98 14.56 -4.97 -12.52
CA ARG A 98 14.76 -4.52 -13.91
C ARG A 98 13.61 -4.90 -14.84
N ASN A 99 13.03 -6.08 -14.64
CA ASN A 99 11.87 -6.50 -15.42
C ASN A 99 10.64 -5.62 -15.14
N ASP A 100 10.49 -5.08 -13.93
CA ASP A 100 9.30 -4.30 -13.56
C ASP A 100 9.46 -2.80 -13.79
N THR A 101 10.67 -2.26 -13.65
CA THR A 101 10.89 -0.80 -13.64
C THR A 101 10.58 -0.14 -14.97
N PHE A 102 10.98 -0.73 -16.10
CA PHE A 102 10.81 -0.10 -17.42
C PHE A 102 9.34 0.16 -17.81
N ARG A 103 8.40 -0.58 -17.22
CA ARG A 103 6.95 -0.45 -17.47
C ARG A 103 6.21 0.30 -16.36
N THR A 104 6.90 0.81 -15.35
CA THR A 104 6.31 1.50 -14.19
C THR A 104 5.80 2.87 -14.60
N LEU A 105 4.48 3.08 -14.57
CA LEU A 105 3.82 4.35 -14.95
C LEU A 105 4.34 4.91 -16.28
N SER A 106 4.69 4.05 -17.23
CA SER A 106 5.36 4.44 -18.47
C SER A 106 4.49 5.29 -19.40
N THR A 107 3.18 5.29 -19.19
CA THR A 107 2.23 6.13 -19.93
C THR A 107 2.02 7.50 -19.29
N ASP A 108 2.39 7.69 -18.02
CA ASP A 108 2.18 8.96 -17.30
C ASP A 108 3.28 9.98 -17.66
N PRO A 109 2.93 11.13 -18.28
CA PRO A 109 3.90 12.12 -18.70
C PRO A 109 4.53 12.89 -17.54
N LEU A 110 3.79 13.12 -16.45
CA LEU A 110 4.31 13.83 -15.27
C LEU A 110 5.38 12.97 -14.60
N PHE A 111 5.08 11.69 -14.40
CA PHE A 111 5.99 10.74 -13.80
C PHE A 111 7.30 10.64 -14.58
N ARG A 112 7.22 10.37 -15.89
CA ARG A 112 8.40 10.21 -16.75
C ARG A 112 9.29 11.45 -16.81
N ARG A 113 8.73 12.65 -16.64
CA ARG A 113 9.52 13.89 -16.63
C ARG A 113 10.35 14.05 -15.36
N ARG A 114 9.92 13.44 -14.25
CA ARG A 114 10.49 13.68 -12.92
C ARG A 114 11.25 12.47 -12.36
N VAL A 115 10.81 11.26 -12.67
CA VAL A 115 11.37 10.02 -12.13
C VAL A 115 12.01 9.21 -13.23
N SER A 116 13.30 8.92 -13.07
CA SER A 116 14.04 8.07 -14.01
C SER A 116 13.91 6.59 -13.64
N GLU A 117 14.00 5.72 -14.64
CA GLU A 117 14.08 4.27 -14.38
C GLU A 117 15.28 3.94 -13.47
N ALA A 118 16.41 4.63 -13.65
CA ALA A 118 17.60 4.45 -12.83
C ALA A 118 17.35 4.76 -11.34
N SER A 119 16.58 5.83 -11.03
CA SER A 119 16.21 6.16 -9.64
C SER A 119 15.27 5.11 -9.02
N LEU A 120 14.31 4.58 -9.80
CA LEU A 120 13.47 3.46 -9.36
C LEU A 120 14.31 2.22 -9.04
N ILE A 121 15.23 1.84 -9.95
CA ILE A 121 16.11 0.69 -9.77
C ILE A 121 16.95 0.86 -8.51
N ARG A 122 17.59 2.03 -8.32
CA ARG A 122 18.43 2.32 -7.15
C ARG A 122 17.66 2.17 -5.84
N LEU A 123 16.50 2.83 -5.73
CA LEU A 123 15.67 2.79 -4.52
C LEU A 123 15.19 1.36 -4.21
N LEU A 124 14.63 0.66 -5.19
CA LEU A 124 14.12 -0.70 -5.01
C LEU A 124 15.25 -1.68 -4.68
N ASN A 125 16.42 -1.50 -5.28
CA ASN A 125 17.58 -2.35 -5.05
C ASN A 125 18.19 -2.11 -3.66
N ALA A 126 18.27 -0.85 -3.21
CA ALA A 126 18.63 -0.51 -1.84
C ALA A 126 17.66 -1.15 -0.84
N PHE A 127 16.36 -1.09 -1.12
CA PHE A 127 15.35 -1.72 -0.26
C PHE A 127 15.49 -3.24 -0.25
N ALA A 128 15.74 -3.87 -1.40
CA ALA A 128 16.02 -5.30 -1.47
C ALA A 128 17.24 -5.70 -0.62
N TRP A 129 18.29 -4.88 -0.58
CA TRP A 129 19.42 -5.10 0.33
C TRP A 129 19.00 -5.03 1.81
N THR A 130 18.18 -4.05 2.21
CA THR A 130 17.70 -3.99 3.60
C THR A 130 16.88 -5.20 4.00
N LEU A 131 16.04 -5.73 3.10
CA LEU A 131 15.28 -6.95 3.36
C LEU A 131 16.18 -8.18 3.46
N HIS A 132 17.20 -8.25 2.60
CA HIS A 132 18.21 -9.31 2.61
C HIS A 132 18.98 -9.33 3.94
N ASP A 133 19.48 -8.17 4.38
CA ASP A 133 20.25 -8.07 5.63
C ASP A 133 19.37 -8.39 6.85
N ALA A 134 18.14 -7.86 6.89
CA ALA A 134 17.19 -8.19 7.95
C ALA A 134 16.87 -9.68 8.01
N ARG A 135 16.94 -10.40 6.88
CA ARG A 135 16.78 -11.85 6.84
C ARG A 135 18.02 -12.57 7.36
N GLU A 136 19.20 -12.19 6.90
CA GLU A 136 20.48 -12.75 7.38
C GLU A 136 20.59 -12.68 8.91
N VAL A 137 20.21 -11.54 9.50
CA VAL A 137 20.18 -11.37 10.96
C VAL A 137 19.20 -12.36 11.63
N ARG A 138 17.99 -12.52 11.08
CA ARG A 138 16.99 -13.48 11.62
C ARG A 138 17.45 -14.94 11.51
N THR A 139 18.18 -15.28 10.45
CA THR A 139 18.71 -16.64 10.25
C THR A 139 19.84 -16.93 11.23
N ARG A 140 20.70 -15.95 11.52
CA ARG A 140 21.85 -16.11 12.43
C ARG A 140 21.45 -16.09 13.90
N ASP A 141 20.43 -15.30 14.26
CA ASP A 141 19.92 -15.22 15.63
C ASP A 141 18.39 -15.37 15.67
N PRO A 142 17.88 -16.61 15.81
CA PRO A 142 16.44 -16.86 15.90
C PRO A 142 15.78 -16.25 17.15
N SER A 143 16.55 -15.91 18.19
CA SER A 143 16.01 -15.38 19.45
C SER A 143 15.48 -13.95 19.27
N VAL A 144 16.06 -13.18 18.34
CA VAL A 144 15.62 -11.82 17.97
C VAL A 144 14.27 -11.83 17.25
N ALA A 145 13.86 -12.94 16.63
CA ALA A 145 12.58 -13.05 15.93
C ALA A 145 11.36 -13.26 16.87
N SER A 146 11.59 -13.70 18.11
CA SER A 146 10.52 -13.98 19.08
C SER A 146 9.89 -12.71 19.67
N SER A 147 10.65 -11.61 19.76
CA SER A 147 10.19 -10.35 20.36
C SER A 147 9.13 -9.63 19.53
N THR A 148 9.08 -9.84 18.21
CA THR A 148 8.05 -9.24 17.33
C THR A 148 6.75 -10.05 17.23
N ARG A 149 6.73 -11.31 17.71
CA ARG A 149 5.57 -12.21 17.61
C ARG A 149 4.67 -12.26 18.84
N ARG A 150 5.07 -11.68 19.98
CA ARG A 150 4.36 -11.82 21.27
C ARG A 150 3.04 -11.05 21.40
N SER A 151 2.55 -10.36 20.38
CA SER A 151 1.32 -9.55 20.46
C SER A 151 0.07 -10.14 19.81
N LEU A 152 0.12 -11.29 19.13
CA LEU A 152 -1.08 -11.95 18.60
C LEU A 152 -0.91 -13.48 18.56
N ASP A 153 -1.05 -14.14 19.70
CA ASP A 153 -1.63 -15.49 19.68
C ASP A 153 -2.16 -15.88 21.07
N GLN A 154 -3.47 -15.74 21.27
CA GLN A 154 -4.16 -16.45 22.33
C GLN A 154 -5.51 -16.95 21.81
N SER A 155 -5.67 -18.26 21.95
CA SER A 155 -6.88 -19.07 21.73
C SER A 155 -7.17 -19.56 20.30
N SER A 156 -6.72 -20.78 20.01
CA SER A 156 -7.66 -21.89 19.72
C SER A 156 -6.92 -23.23 19.62
N SER A 157 -6.85 -23.93 20.74
CA SER A 157 -6.63 -25.38 20.78
C SER A 157 -7.92 -26.10 20.41
N ARG A 158 -7.89 -27.03 19.44
CA ARG A 158 -8.62 -28.33 19.43
C ARG A 158 -8.30 -29.19 18.19
N PRO A 159 -8.52 -30.53 18.25
CA PRO A 159 -7.71 -31.54 17.57
C PRO A 159 -8.38 -32.14 16.33
N GLY A 160 -7.57 -32.78 15.49
CA GLY A 160 -7.96 -33.29 14.18
C GLY A 160 -8.66 -34.65 14.15
N THR A 161 -9.09 -35.01 12.93
CA THR A 161 -9.41 -36.36 12.44
C THR A 161 -9.64 -36.30 10.91
N GLY A 162 -9.15 -37.30 10.17
CA GLY A 162 -9.88 -37.85 9.01
C GLY A 162 -9.31 -37.69 7.58
N TYR A 163 -8.51 -38.67 7.15
CA TYR A 163 -8.61 -39.44 5.88
C TYR A 163 -8.92 -38.76 4.52
N GLY A 164 -7.97 -38.83 3.58
CA GLY A 164 -7.94 -39.82 2.48
C GLY A 164 -8.65 -39.56 1.12
N SER A 165 -7.90 -39.82 0.03
CA SER A 165 -8.30 -40.06 -1.39
C SER A 165 -8.60 -38.82 -2.23
N ASP A 166 -7.76 -38.41 -3.18
CA ASP A 166 -7.44 -39.00 -4.51
C ASP A 166 -8.64 -38.97 -5.49
N TYR A 167 -8.45 -38.29 -6.64
CA TYR A 167 -8.96 -38.60 -7.99
C TYR A 167 -8.80 -37.41 -8.96
N GLY A 168 -7.99 -37.60 -10.00
CA GLY A 168 -8.41 -37.45 -11.40
C GLY A 168 -8.46 -36.05 -12.03
N SER A 169 -7.40 -35.68 -12.77
CA SER A 169 -7.50 -34.74 -13.89
C SER A 169 -8.35 -35.34 -15.03
N PRO A 170 -8.96 -34.49 -15.89
CA PRO A 170 -8.48 -34.51 -17.26
C PRO A 170 -8.47 -33.16 -18.01
N ALA A 171 -7.49 -33.09 -18.91
CA ALA A 171 -7.52 -32.60 -20.29
C ALA A 171 -7.76 -31.10 -20.61
N SER A 172 -6.74 -30.56 -21.27
CA SER A 172 -6.62 -29.31 -22.01
C SER A 172 -7.39 -29.26 -23.33
N SER A 173 -7.87 -28.07 -23.73
CA SER A 173 -7.84 -27.62 -25.13
C SER A 173 -7.87 -26.08 -25.24
N PRO A 174 -7.27 -25.46 -26.28
CA PRO A 174 -6.78 -24.08 -26.25
C PRO A 174 -7.62 -23.12 -27.13
N ALA A 175 -8.00 -21.97 -26.60
CA ALA A 175 -8.38 -20.80 -27.42
C ALA A 175 -8.49 -19.53 -26.57
N ALA A 176 -7.61 -18.55 -26.83
CA ALA A 176 -7.89 -17.11 -26.87
C ALA A 176 -6.60 -16.31 -26.70
N LYS A 177 -5.79 -16.25 -27.77
CA LYS A 177 -4.79 -15.19 -27.94
C LYS A 177 -5.53 -13.90 -28.29
N ARG A 178 -5.46 -12.90 -27.42
CA ARG A 178 -5.37 -11.43 -27.68
C ARG A 178 -6.10 -10.63 -26.59
N ALA A 179 -5.33 -10.18 -25.60
CA ALA A 179 -5.49 -8.89 -24.93
C ALA A 179 -4.22 -8.65 -24.12
N ARG A 180 -3.23 -7.98 -24.72
CA ARG A 180 -1.93 -7.70 -24.12
C ARG A 180 -1.96 -6.25 -23.62
N ALA A 181 -2.32 -6.06 -22.35
CA ALA A 181 -1.98 -4.90 -21.54
C ALA A 181 -2.39 -5.17 -20.07
N LEU A 182 -1.39 -5.23 -19.17
CA LEU A 182 -1.50 -5.09 -17.71
C LEU A 182 -2.17 -6.19 -16.87
N THR A 183 -2.09 -7.47 -17.26
CA THR A 183 -2.36 -8.55 -16.30
C THR A 183 -1.12 -8.86 -15.46
N LEU A 184 -1.17 -8.54 -14.16
CA LEU A 184 -0.38 -9.22 -13.13
C LEU A 184 -0.87 -10.67 -13.08
N THR A 185 -0.37 -11.54 -13.96
CA THR A 185 -0.59 -12.97 -13.82
C THR A 185 0.49 -13.54 -12.89
N THR A 186 0.07 -14.04 -11.74
CA THR A 186 0.78 -15.14 -11.09
C THR A 186 0.55 -16.40 -11.92
N GLU A 187 1.17 -16.49 -13.10
CA GLU A 187 1.17 -17.72 -13.90
C GLU A 187 2.25 -18.67 -13.39
N GLY A 188 1.81 -19.90 -13.12
CA GLY A 188 2.53 -20.90 -12.35
C GLY A 188 3.84 -21.34 -13.00
N SER A 189 4.91 -21.23 -12.21
CA SER A 189 5.99 -22.19 -12.26
C SER A 189 5.79 -23.15 -11.09
N VAL A 190 5.58 -24.42 -11.40
CA VAL A 190 5.60 -25.52 -10.43
C VAL A 190 7.06 -25.73 -10.03
N ALA A 191 7.60 -24.79 -9.25
CA ALA A 191 8.95 -24.81 -8.70
C ALA A 191 8.98 -23.92 -7.44
N SER A 192 8.93 -24.58 -6.27
CA SER A 192 9.02 -24.04 -4.91
C SER A 192 7.83 -23.20 -4.41
N VAL A 193 6.97 -23.83 -3.60
CA VAL A 193 5.80 -23.29 -2.90
C VAL A 193 6.19 -22.44 -1.67
N THR A 194 7.26 -21.66 -1.75
CA THR A 194 7.60 -20.67 -0.73
C THR A 194 8.03 -19.38 -1.41
N ALA A 195 7.10 -18.42 -1.51
CA ALA A 195 7.50 -17.03 -1.64
C ALA A 195 8.28 -16.66 -0.37
N GLU A 196 9.60 -16.78 -0.45
CA GLU A 196 10.51 -16.60 0.68
C GLU A 196 10.34 -15.19 1.27
N PRO A 197 9.95 -15.05 2.56
CA PRO A 197 9.71 -13.75 3.19
C PRO A 197 10.94 -12.84 3.06
N GLY A 198 10.74 -11.63 2.51
CA GLY A 198 11.81 -10.62 2.39
C GLY A 198 12.56 -10.61 1.05
N THR A 199 11.91 -11.03 -0.04
CA THR A 199 12.39 -10.80 -1.41
C THR A 199 11.50 -9.74 -2.08
N TYR A 200 12.04 -8.99 -3.04
CA TYR A 200 11.25 -8.08 -3.88
C TYR A 200 10.00 -8.79 -4.45
N VAL A 201 8.85 -8.13 -4.31
CA VAL A 201 7.53 -8.58 -4.76
C VAL A 201 7.06 -7.65 -5.90
N GLN A 202 6.49 -8.25 -6.95
CA GLN A 202 5.94 -7.49 -8.07
C GLN A 202 4.84 -6.53 -7.58
N GLY A 203 4.90 -5.26 -8.02
CA GLY A 203 4.02 -4.18 -7.55
C GLY A 203 4.72 -3.20 -6.60
N MET A 204 5.84 -3.59 -5.98
CA MET A 204 6.66 -2.68 -5.16
C MET A 204 7.20 -1.49 -5.95
N ASN A 205 7.50 -1.68 -7.24
CA ASN A 205 7.87 -0.61 -8.15
C ASN A 205 6.79 0.47 -8.28
N VAL A 206 5.52 0.07 -8.28
CA VAL A 206 4.38 1.00 -8.37
C VAL A 206 4.19 1.72 -7.03
N LEU A 207 4.37 1.03 -5.89
CA LEU A 207 4.34 1.66 -4.57
C LEU A 207 5.50 2.64 -4.35
N ALA A 208 6.67 2.41 -4.94
CA ALA A 208 7.81 3.32 -4.84
C ALA A 208 7.62 4.60 -5.67
N ALA A 209 6.81 4.54 -6.74
CA ALA A 209 6.69 5.62 -7.70
C ALA A 209 6.15 6.95 -7.11
N PRO A 210 5.06 6.97 -6.31
CA PRO A 210 4.58 8.21 -5.67
C PRO A 210 5.63 8.86 -4.75
N PHE A 211 6.40 8.06 -4.01
CA PHE A 211 7.47 8.59 -3.15
C PHE A 211 8.58 9.26 -3.96
N LEU A 212 9.08 8.61 -5.01
CA LEU A 212 10.11 9.21 -5.88
C LEU A 212 9.61 10.45 -6.60
N TYR A 213 8.32 10.49 -6.95
CA TYR A 213 7.71 11.66 -7.57
C TYR A 213 7.62 12.84 -6.59
N ALA A 214 7.15 12.60 -5.37
CA ALA A 214 6.93 13.64 -4.37
C ALA A 214 8.21 14.13 -3.66
N ALA A 215 9.22 13.27 -3.52
CA ALA A 215 10.45 13.57 -2.79
C ALA A 215 11.36 14.57 -3.51
N ARG A 216 12.25 15.20 -2.74
CA ARG A 216 13.32 16.05 -3.26
C ARG A 216 14.62 15.27 -3.45
N SER A 217 14.78 14.19 -2.70
CA SER A 217 15.92 13.29 -2.78
C SER A 217 15.49 11.81 -2.77
N GLU A 218 16.33 10.94 -3.31
CA GLU A 218 16.10 9.49 -3.24
C GLU A 218 16.13 8.96 -1.81
N ALA A 219 16.94 9.56 -0.92
CA ALA A 219 17.05 9.15 0.48
C ALA A 219 15.72 9.36 1.23
N GLU A 220 15.05 10.50 1.03
CA GLU A 220 13.71 10.77 1.58
C GLU A 220 12.68 9.76 1.05
N ALA A 221 12.68 9.53 -0.27
CA ALA A 221 11.76 8.55 -0.88
C ALA A 221 12.01 7.14 -0.34
N PHE A 222 13.28 6.75 -0.20
CA PHE A 222 13.69 5.44 0.29
C PHE A 222 13.24 5.21 1.74
N VAL A 223 13.49 6.16 2.65
CA VAL A 223 13.12 5.98 4.06
C VAL A 223 11.60 5.95 4.24
N ALA A 224 10.85 6.80 3.52
CA ALA A 224 9.39 6.78 3.53
C ALA A 224 8.83 5.45 3.00
N PHE A 225 9.34 4.99 1.86
CA PHE A 225 8.96 3.71 1.26
C PHE A 225 9.30 2.52 2.17
N HIS A 226 10.49 2.54 2.80
CA HIS A 226 10.89 1.52 3.75
C HIS A 226 9.94 1.47 4.95
N GLN A 227 9.56 2.62 5.51
CA GLN A 227 8.65 2.68 6.66
C GLN A 227 7.25 2.19 6.30
N LEU A 228 6.70 2.61 5.16
CA LEU A 228 5.42 2.12 4.67
C LEU A 228 5.41 0.58 4.62
N LEU A 229 6.42 -0.03 4.00
CA LEU A 229 6.40 -1.48 3.78
C LEU A 229 6.82 -2.31 4.99
N THR A 230 7.63 -1.76 5.90
CA THR A 230 8.14 -2.55 7.04
C THR A 230 7.37 -2.32 8.33
N LYS A 231 6.68 -1.17 8.48
CA LYS A 231 5.93 -0.79 9.68
C LYS A 231 4.42 -0.76 9.44
N GLU A 232 3.97 -0.06 8.42
CA GLU A 232 2.53 0.14 8.17
C GLU A 232 1.89 -1.05 7.46
N CYS A 233 2.53 -1.57 6.41
CA CYS A 233 2.01 -2.62 5.53
C CYS A 233 2.92 -3.86 5.42
N PRO A 234 3.44 -4.45 6.53
CA PRO A 234 4.36 -5.58 6.45
C PRO A 234 3.79 -6.82 5.76
N GLY A 235 2.48 -7.04 5.82
CA GLY A 235 1.80 -8.15 5.14
C GLY A 235 1.72 -8.02 3.62
N TYR A 236 2.12 -6.89 3.04
CA TYR A 236 2.13 -6.68 1.59
C TYR A 236 3.40 -7.22 0.93
N ILE A 237 4.47 -7.42 1.71
CA ILE A 237 5.79 -7.83 1.22
C ILE A 237 6.31 -9.11 1.90
N ARG A 238 5.51 -9.73 2.77
CA ARG A 238 5.87 -10.97 3.48
C ARG A 238 4.95 -12.10 3.07
N GLY A 239 5.49 -13.33 3.10
CA GLY A 239 4.77 -14.54 2.72
C GLY A 239 4.20 -14.43 1.30
N ALA A 240 3.01 -14.99 1.10
CA ALA A 240 2.25 -14.89 -0.15
C ALA A 240 1.36 -13.61 -0.18
N MET A 241 1.89 -12.47 0.28
CA MET A 241 1.16 -11.19 0.31
C MET A 241 -0.17 -11.29 1.07
N ASP A 242 -0.15 -11.95 2.23
CA ASP A 242 -1.35 -12.27 3.01
C ASP A 242 -2.17 -11.02 3.39
N GLY A 243 -1.49 -9.89 3.60
CA GLY A 243 -2.12 -8.59 3.84
C GLY A 243 -2.95 -8.09 2.65
N VAL A 244 -2.52 -8.36 1.41
CA VAL A 244 -3.24 -7.98 0.19
C VAL A 244 -4.49 -8.83 0.03
N HIS A 245 -4.39 -10.16 0.20
CA HIS A 245 -5.54 -11.06 0.15
C HIS A 245 -6.56 -10.76 1.26
N LYS A 246 -6.10 -10.43 2.48
CA LYS A 246 -6.97 -9.94 3.55
C LYS A 246 -7.66 -8.62 3.18
N GLY A 247 -6.94 -7.69 2.55
CA GLY A 247 -7.49 -6.45 2.03
C GLY A 247 -8.60 -6.68 1.00
N LEU A 248 -8.39 -7.60 0.05
CA LEU A 248 -9.39 -7.95 -0.97
C LEU A 248 -10.64 -8.57 -0.34
N ALA A 249 -10.47 -9.48 0.62
CA ALA A 249 -11.58 -10.02 1.37
C ALA A 249 -12.34 -8.94 2.18
N LEU A 250 -11.66 -7.89 2.65
CA LEU A 250 -12.30 -6.75 3.28
C LEU A 250 -13.07 -5.87 2.28
N VAL A 251 -12.58 -5.68 1.05
CA VAL A 251 -13.34 -4.97 0.00
C VAL A 251 -14.70 -5.64 -0.22
N ASP A 252 -14.73 -6.95 -0.43
CA ASP A 252 -16.00 -7.68 -0.63
C ASP A 252 -16.94 -7.56 0.58
N LYS A 253 -16.41 -7.67 1.81
CA LYS A 253 -17.20 -7.52 3.04
C LYS A 253 -17.77 -6.11 3.21
N VAL A 254 -16.95 -5.08 3.01
CA VAL A 254 -17.37 -3.68 3.14
C VAL A 254 -18.41 -3.36 2.07
N LEU A 255 -18.20 -3.80 0.82
CA LEU A 255 -19.17 -3.61 -0.26
C LEU A 255 -20.51 -4.29 0.06
N ALA A 256 -20.49 -5.51 0.60
CA ALA A 256 -21.71 -6.22 1.00
C ALA A 256 -22.50 -5.50 2.10
N ILE A 257 -21.82 -4.74 2.97
CA ILE A 257 -22.46 -3.93 4.02
C ILE A 257 -23.02 -2.63 3.43
N VAL A 258 -22.23 -1.91 2.63
CA VAL A 258 -22.56 -0.57 2.15
C VAL A 258 -23.54 -0.60 0.97
N ASP A 259 -23.39 -1.54 0.04
CA ASP A 259 -24.31 -1.75 -1.08
C ASP A 259 -24.54 -3.25 -1.35
N PRO A 260 -25.47 -3.87 -0.60
CA PRO A 260 -25.78 -5.30 -0.75
C PRO A 260 -26.24 -5.66 -2.17
N LYS A 261 -26.92 -4.74 -2.88
CA LYS A 261 -27.44 -5.00 -4.23
C LYS A 261 -26.30 -5.09 -5.25
N LEU A 262 -25.34 -4.16 -5.17
CA LEU A 262 -24.16 -4.19 -6.03
C LEU A 262 -23.29 -5.41 -5.73
N SER A 263 -23.08 -5.72 -4.45
CA SER A 263 -22.34 -6.91 -4.03
C SER A 263 -22.96 -8.20 -4.59
N GLN A 264 -24.27 -8.41 -4.41
CA GLN A 264 -24.97 -9.57 -4.96
C GLN A 264 -24.91 -9.63 -6.48
N HIS A 265 -24.99 -8.49 -7.17
CA HIS A 265 -24.86 -8.42 -8.62
C HIS A 265 -23.48 -8.90 -9.09
N LEU A 266 -22.39 -8.45 -8.44
CA LEU A 266 -21.04 -8.91 -8.75
C LEU A 266 -20.84 -10.39 -8.43
N LEU A 267 -21.37 -10.86 -7.30
CA LEU A 267 -21.32 -12.27 -6.91
C LEU A 267 -22.08 -13.18 -7.88
N SER A 268 -23.26 -12.77 -8.36
CA SER A 268 -24.02 -13.54 -9.37
C SER A 268 -23.27 -13.68 -10.70
N LYS A 269 -22.25 -12.84 -10.91
CA LYS A 269 -21.35 -12.85 -12.07
C LYS A 269 -19.97 -13.44 -11.73
N ASN A 270 -19.79 -14.08 -10.58
CA ASN A 270 -18.50 -14.62 -10.11
C ASN A 270 -17.35 -13.59 -10.11
N LEU A 271 -17.65 -12.32 -9.81
CA LEU A 271 -16.68 -11.24 -9.74
C LEU A 271 -16.33 -10.94 -8.28
N SER A 272 -15.34 -11.63 -7.72
CA SER A 272 -14.77 -11.30 -6.42
C SER A 272 -13.81 -10.09 -6.51
N ALA A 273 -13.56 -9.42 -5.39
CA ALA A 273 -12.60 -8.32 -5.31
C ALA A 273 -11.20 -8.71 -5.80
N GLU A 274 -10.81 -9.98 -5.69
CA GLU A 274 -9.53 -10.49 -6.21
C GLU A 274 -9.37 -10.29 -7.72
N ILE A 275 -10.46 -10.20 -8.48
CA ILE A 275 -10.39 -10.01 -9.93
C ILE A 275 -10.27 -8.52 -10.29
N TYR A 276 -11.08 -7.66 -9.67
CA TYR A 276 -11.22 -6.26 -10.10
C TYR A 276 -10.47 -5.25 -9.23
N ALA A 277 -10.20 -5.55 -7.96
CA ALA A 277 -9.60 -4.63 -6.99
C ALA A 277 -8.16 -4.98 -6.63
N PHE A 278 -7.62 -6.11 -7.11
CA PHE A 278 -6.27 -6.56 -6.76
C PHE A 278 -5.19 -5.49 -6.97
N PRO A 279 -5.08 -4.82 -8.14
CA PRO A 279 -4.06 -3.80 -8.32
C PRO A 279 -4.24 -2.60 -7.39
N SER A 280 -5.48 -2.16 -7.15
CA SER A 280 -5.81 -1.02 -6.29
C SER A 280 -5.53 -1.31 -4.81
N VAL A 281 -5.77 -2.53 -4.35
CA VAL A 281 -5.38 -2.95 -2.99
C VAL A 281 -3.86 -3.07 -2.91
N LEU A 282 -3.22 -3.81 -3.83
CA LEU A 282 -1.77 -4.04 -3.83
C LEU A 282 -0.97 -2.74 -3.83
N THR A 283 -1.38 -1.77 -4.63
CA THR A 283 -0.60 -0.56 -4.90
C THR A 283 -1.13 0.69 -4.20
N LEU A 284 -2.11 0.55 -3.29
CA LEU A 284 -2.80 1.69 -2.67
C LEU A 284 -3.31 2.69 -3.72
N CYS A 285 -3.94 2.17 -4.78
CA CYS A 285 -4.41 2.91 -5.95
C CYS A 285 -3.33 3.71 -6.70
N ALA A 286 -2.04 3.43 -6.50
CA ALA A 286 -0.97 4.21 -7.15
C ALA A 286 -0.91 4.04 -8.67
N CYS A 287 -1.52 3.00 -9.22
CA CYS A 287 -1.67 2.84 -10.66
C CYS A 287 -2.87 3.59 -11.24
N THR A 288 -3.77 4.16 -10.43
CA THR A 288 -5.02 4.79 -10.87
C THR A 288 -4.81 6.27 -11.24
N PRO A 289 -4.79 6.66 -12.52
CA PRO A 289 -4.59 8.05 -12.90
C PRO A 289 -5.78 8.93 -12.49
N PRO A 290 -5.58 10.25 -12.39
CA PRO A 290 -4.32 10.97 -12.65
C PRO A 290 -3.39 11.01 -11.42
N LEU A 291 -2.07 11.05 -11.63
CA LEU A 291 -1.07 11.06 -10.54
C LEU A 291 -1.31 12.14 -9.45
N PRO A 292 -1.69 13.39 -9.77
CA PRO A 292 -2.01 14.38 -8.74
C PRO A 292 -3.16 13.98 -7.80
N GLU A 293 -4.11 13.17 -8.27
CA GLU A 293 -5.19 12.61 -7.44
C GLU A 293 -4.70 11.49 -6.54
N VAL A 294 -3.81 10.63 -7.04
CA VAL A 294 -3.13 9.61 -6.23
C VAL A 294 -2.38 10.25 -5.07
N LEU A 295 -1.65 11.35 -5.33
CA LEU A 295 -0.92 12.05 -4.26
C LEU A 295 -1.85 12.60 -3.18
N ARG A 296 -3.01 13.14 -3.57
CA ARG A 296 -4.04 13.61 -2.60
C ARG A 296 -4.66 12.46 -1.81
N LEU A 297 -4.90 11.32 -2.47
CA LEU A 297 -5.33 10.11 -1.77
C LEU A 297 -4.27 9.66 -0.75
N TRP A 298 -3.00 9.68 -1.12
CA TRP A 298 -1.90 9.28 -0.23
C TRP A 298 -1.69 10.27 0.93
N ASP A 299 -1.92 11.56 0.72
CA ASP A 299 -1.97 12.55 1.82
C ASP A 299 -3.00 12.13 2.87
N PHE A 300 -4.21 11.72 2.44
CA PHE A 300 -5.26 11.20 3.33
C PHE A 300 -4.87 9.86 3.97
N LEU A 301 -4.35 8.92 3.19
CA LEU A 301 -3.98 7.59 3.69
C LEU A 301 -2.88 7.65 4.74
N PHE A 302 -1.91 8.55 4.64
CA PHE A 302 -0.90 8.71 5.68
C PHE A 302 -1.43 9.50 6.89
N ALA A 303 -2.38 10.42 6.69
CA ALA A 303 -3.00 11.13 7.81
C ALA A 303 -3.85 10.20 8.69
N TYR A 304 -4.63 9.28 8.09
CA TYR A 304 -5.63 8.48 8.82
C TYR A 304 -5.36 6.98 8.83
N GLY A 305 -4.46 6.49 7.99
CA GLY A 305 -4.01 5.10 7.95
C GLY A 305 -4.19 4.45 6.56
N PRO A 306 -3.17 3.75 6.03
CA PRO A 306 -3.24 3.08 4.73
C PRO A 306 -4.37 2.06 4.58
N HIS A 307 -4.81 1.48 5.70
CA HIS A 307 -5.94 0.55 5.75
C HIS A 307 -7.27 1.15 5.27
N LEU A 308 -7.42 2.49 5.32
CA LEU A 308 -8.61 3.17 4.77
C LEU A 308 -8.69 3.14 3.24
N ASN A 309 -7.62 2.71 2.54
CA ASN A 309 -7.66 2.48 1.11
C ASN A 309 -8.80 1.52 0.70
N ILE A 310 -9.14 0.56 1.56
CA ILE A 310 -10.28 -0.35 1.34
C ILE A 310 -11.60 0.42 1.22
N LEU A 311 -11.81 1.43 2.06
CA LEU A 311 -13.01 2.27 2.01
C LEU A 311 -12.99 3.16 0.77
N CYS A 312 -11.83 3.69 0.38
CA CYS A 312 -11.68 4.48 -0.84
C CYS A 312 -12.03 3.67 -2.10
N ILE A 313 -11.58 2.42 -2.19
CA ILE A 313 -11.91 1.51 -3.29
C ILE A 313 -13.42 1.25 -3.34
N VAL A 314 -14.06 0.96 -2.19
CA VAL A 314 -15.52 0.73 -2.14
C VAL A 314 -16.29 2.00 -2.50
N ALA A 315 -15.84 3.17 -2.05
CA ALA A 315 -16.44 4.44 -2.44
C ALA A 315 -16.36 4.68 -3.96
N GLN A 316 -15.23 4.37 -4.59
CA GLN A 316 -15.08 4.44 -6.06
C GLN A 316 -16.07 3.50 -6.77
N LEU A 317 -16.22 2.26 -6.30
CA LEU A 317 -17.22 1.32 -6.85
C LEU A 317 -18.65 1.88 -6.77
N ILE A 318 -19.01 2.51 -5.65
CA ILE A 318 -20.33 3.12 -5.46
C ILE A 318 -20.52 4.30 -6.40
N MET A 319 -19.49 5.13 -6.62
CA MET A 319 -19.57 6.25 -7.56
C MET A 319 -19.83 5.80 -9.00
N ILE A 320 -19.34 4.63 -9.40
CA ILE A 320 -19.57 4.06 -10.74
C ILE A 320 -20.67 2.99 -10.77
N ARG A 321 -21.42 2.82 -9.66
CA ARG A 321 -22.43 1.77 -9.46
C ARG A 321 -23.37 1.59 -10.63
N SER A 322 -24.01 2.67 -11.11
CA SER A 322 -25.01 2.57 -12.18
C SER A 322 -24.42 1.96 -13.45
N LYS A 323 -23.18 2.36 -13.80
CA LYS A 323 -22.46 1.80 -14.96
C LYS A 323 -22.14 0.31 -14.78
N ILE A 324 -21.79 -0.12 -13.56
CA ILE A 324 -21.55 -1.54 -13.27
C ILE A 324 -22.84 -2.36 -13.43
N MET A 325 -23.95 -1.86 -12.87
CA MET A 325 -25.25 -2.55 -12.87
C MET A 325 -25.85 -2.68 -14.27
N GLU A 326 -25.62 -1.69 -15.14
CA GLU A 326 -26.12 -1.67 -16.53
C GLU A 326 -25.29 -2.53 -17.49
N SER A 327 -24.07 -2.93 -17.11
CA SER A 327 -23.16 -3.65 -18.02
C SER A 327 -23.66 -5.08 -18.34
N PRO A 328 -23.97 -5.40 -19.62
CA PRO A 328 -24.57 -6.67 -20.03
C PRO A 328 -23.60 -7.84 -20.16
N ARG A 329 -22.28 -7.59 -20.14
CA ARG A 329 -21.23 -8.63 -20.15
C ARG A 329 -20.18 -8.33 -19.07
N TYR A 330 -19.58 -9.41 -18.57
CA TYR A 330 -18.45 -9.44 -17.64
C TYR A 330 -17.45 -8.34 -18.01
N VAL A 331 -17.20 -7.43 -17.06
CA VAL A 331 -16.02 -6.57 -16.97
C VAL A 331 -15.36 -6.35 -18.34
N ASN A 332 -15.97 -5.51 -19.18
CA ASN A 332 -15.17 -4.89 -20.25
C ASN A 332 -13.99 -4.17 -19.54
N PRO A 333 -12.86 -3.93 -20.21
CA PRO A 333 -11.70 -3.22 -19.66
C PRO A 333 -12.00 -1.97 -18.80
N PRO A 334 -13.10 -1.19 -19.00
CA PRO A 334 -13.36 0.00 -18.21
C PRO A 334 -13.44 -0.24 -16.71
N VAL A 335 -13.92 -1.37 -16.19
CA VAL A 335 -14.03 -1.51 -14.71
C VAL A 335 -12.63 -1.70 -14.08
N THR A 336 -11.73 -2.42 -14.77
CA THR A 336 -10.32 -2.50 -14.38
C THR A 336 -9.59 -1.15 -14.59
N PHE A 337 -9.98 -0.38 -15.62
CA PHE A 337 -9.48 0.97 -15.93
C PHE A 337 -10.15 2.12 -15.16
N PHE A 338 -11.20 1.87 -14.38
CA PHE A 338 -11.80 2.88 -13.51
C PHE A 338 -11.20 2.81 -12.10
N LEU A 339 -10.51 1.70 -11.79
CA LEU A 339 -9.76 1.50 -10.56
C LEU A 339 -8.24 1.49 -10.79
N CYS A 340 -7.77 1.60 -12.04
CA CYS A 340 -6.37 1.69 -12.48
C CYS A 340 -6.24 2.57 -13.72
#